data_AF-A0A6V2HI61-F1
#
_entry.id   AF-A0A6V2HI61-F1
#
_cell.length_a   1.000
_cell.length_b   1.000
_cell.length_c   1.000
_cell.angle_alpha   90.00
_cell.angle_beta   90.00
_cell.angle_gamma   90.00
#
_symmetry.space_group_name_H-M   'P 1'
#
loop_
_entity.id
_entity.type
_entity.pdbx_description
1 polymer ?
#
loop_
_entity_poly.entity_id
_entity_poly.type
_entity_poly.pdbx_seq_one_letter_code
_entity_poly.pdbx_strand_id
1 'polypeptide(L)'
;MKGETYESSTPCPPSTAPDALRNWTPDQKKLLESSSIGQRLLTAETNQQQKWSQKYDTILSKEEKAMFSKDQFFWAMEAVHSRAFKGSFGLLKNNNGDDGISLKAIGSIAPPILAAIVGSKALLNPSTNPNDDKIAIGCGIIATLPLLFNTIFSNDEKDNSSAVMLPLIDSANHMEKADSVIEFDPLKDIFTLSVGSKCLVKEKTENGNEKTQLYVSYGGKKDTELLLNYGFLNDFVVGSEKTGKSANEADDTVRDRVRRYLAEEFVRRNP
;
A
#
# COMPACT_ATOMS: atom_id res chain seq x y z
N MET A 1 5.04 21.74 -9.11
CA MET A 1 4.27 21.41 -10.32
C MET A 1 3.08 22.35 -10.39
N LYS A 2 2.98 23.19 -11.43
CA LYS A 2 1.74 23.92 -11.70
C LYS A 2 0.78 22.91 -12.34
N GLY A 3 -0.38 22.71 -11.74
CA GLY A 3 -1.40 21.82 -12.29
C GLY A 3 -1.90 22.40 -13.60
N GLU A 4 -1.57 21.76 -14.71
CA GLU A 4 -2.17 22.08 -16.01
C GLU A 4 -3.66 21.74 -15.95
N THR A 5 -4.49 22.62 -16.49
CA THR A 5 -5.91 22.38 -16.69
C THR A 5 -6.10 21.13 -17.54
N TYR A 6 -6.75 20.12 -16.98
CA TYR A 6 -7.01 18.84 -17.64
C TYR A 6 -7.98 19.05 -18.80
N GLU A 7 -7.55 18.83 -20.04
CA GLU A 7 -8.43 18.81 -21.21
C GLU A 7 -9.12 17.43 -21.30
N SER A 8 -10.46 17.42 -21.37
CA SER A 8 -11.28 16.20 -21.39
C SER A 8 -11.12 15.34 -22.66
N SER A 9 -10.30 15.77 -23.61
CA SER A 9 -9.97 15.06 -24.85
C SER A 9 -8.81 14.07 -24.70
N THR A 10 -8.19 13.99 -23.52
CA THR A 10 -7.06 13.09 -23.29
C THR A 10 -7.49 11.62 -23.32
N PRO A 11 -6.84 10.76 -24.13
CA PRO A 11 -7.14 9.33 -24.15
C PRO A 11 -6.88 8.71 -22.78
N CYS A 12 -7.63 7.66 -22.44
CA CYS A 12 -7.39 6.90 -21.22
C CYS A 12 -5.92 6.43 -21.18
N PRO A 13 -5.19 6.63 -20.06
CA PRO A 13 -3.81 6.18 -19.97
C PRO A 13 -3.71 4.65 -20.08
N PRO A 14 -2.53 4.11 -20.42
CA PRO A 14 -2.32 2.68 -20.45
C PRO A 14 -2.50 2.06 -19.07
N SER A 15 -2.97 0.81 -19.03
CA SER A 15 -3.16 0.05 -17.80
C SER A 15 -1.89 0.03 -16.95
N THR A 16 -2.07 0.25 -15.64
CA THR A 16 -1.01 0.19 -14.63
C THR A 16 -0.72 -1.24 -14.16
N ALA A 17 -1.67 -2.15 -14.39
CA ALA A 17 -1.57 -3.58 -14.12
C ALA A 17 -2.14 -4.37 -15.32
N PRO A 18 -1.43 -4.39 -16.47
CA PRO A 18 -1.96 -4.91 -17.74
C PRO A 18 -2.34 -6.40 -17.67
N ASP A 19 -1.74 -7.17 -16.79
CA ASP A 19 -2.02 -8.59 -16.60
C ASP A 19 -2.94 -8.89 -15.41
N ALA A 20 -3.49 -7.86 -14.75
CA ALA A 20 -4.54 -8.03 -13.76
C ALA A 20 -5.78 -8.67 -14.41
N LEU A 21 -6.48 -9.54 -13.66
CA LEU A 21 -7.57 -10.38 -14.18
C LEU A 21 -8.66 -9.60 -14.93
N ARG A 22 -8.91 -8.34 -14.56
CA ARG A 22 -9.90 -7.46 -15.21
C ARG A 22 -9.61 -7.17 -16.69
N ASN A 23 -8.34 -7.25 -17.08
CA ASN A 23 -7.87 -6.98 -18.43
C ASN A 23 -7.83 -8.24 -19.31
N TRP A 24 -8.29 -9.38 -18.78
CA TRP A 24 -8.28 -10.67 -19.49
C TRP A 24 -9.53 -10.84 -20.36
N THR A 25 -9.36 -11.47 -21.52
CA THR A 25 -10.48 -11.84 -22.38
C THR A 25 -11.30 -13.00 -21.76
N PRO A 26 -12.56 -13.20 -22.18
CA PRO A 26 -13.36 -14.34 -21.72
C PRO A 26 -12.66 -15.69 -21.95
N ASP A 27 -11.99 -15.87 -23.09
CA ASP A 27 -11.27 -17.11 -23.40
C ASP A 27 -10.08 -17.35 -22.45
N GLN A 28 -9.39 -16.30 -22.02
CA GLN A 28 -8.31 -16.38 -21.04
C GLN A 28 -8.83 -16.77 -19.66
N LYS A 29 -10.02 -16.31 -19.29
CA LYS A 29 -10.67 -16.60 -18.00
C LYS A 29 -11.17 -18.04 -17.90
N LYS A 30 -11.43 -18.71 -19.02
CA LYS A 30 -11.98 -20.08 -19.09
C LYS A 30 -11.19 -21.11 -18.27
N LEU A 31 -9.87 -20.97 -18.18
CA LEU A 31 -9.04 -21.88 -17.37
C LEU A 31 -9.35 -21.79 -15.87
N LEU A 32 -9.71 -20.60 -15.37
CA LEU A 32 -10.09 -20.40 -13.97
C LEU A 32 -11.46 -21.02 -13.66
N GLU A 33 -12.33 -21.22 -14.65
CA GLU A 33 -13.63 -21.86 -14.45
C GLU A 33 -13.52 -23.35 -14.08
N SER A 34 -12.37 -23.97 -14.37
CA SER A 34 -12.11 -25.38 -14.10
C SER A 34 -11.94 -25.69 -12.61
N SER A 35 -11.76 -24.69 -11.74
CA SER A 35 -11.59 -24.87 -10.30
C SER A 35 -12.54 -24.00 -9.48
N SER A 36 -12.92 -24.50 -8.29
CA SER A 36 -13.83 -23.77 -7.39
C SER A 36 -13.23 -22.45 -6.91
N ILE A 37 -11.92 -22.40 -6.68
CA ILE A 37 -11.22 -21.17 -6.29
C ILE A 37 -11.11 -20.18 -7.44
N GLY A 38 -10.92 -20.65 -8.67
CA GLY A 38 -10.89 -19.80 -9.86
C GLY A 38 -12.26 -19.17 -10.12
N GLN A 39 -13.35 -19.92 -9.96
CA GLN A 39 -14.71 -19.36 -10.00
C GLN A 39 -14.96 -18.30 -8.93
N ARG A 40 -14.45 -18.51 -7.70
CA ARG A 40 -14.52 -17.49 -6.63
C ARG A 40 -13.73 -16.23 -6.99
N LEU A 41 -12.57 -16.37 -7.61
CA LEU A 41 -11.75 -15.26 -8.09
C LEU A 41 -12.48 -14.47 -9.20
N LEU A 42 -13.09 -15.16 -10.18
CA LEU A 42 -13.92 -14.54 -11.22
C LEU A 42 -15.13 -13.78 -10.63
N THR A 43 -15.77 -14.38 -9.62
CA THR A 43 -16.88 -13.72 -8.90
C THR A 43 -16.39 -12.47 -8.16
N ALA A 44 -15.22 -12.53 -7.53
CA ALA A 44 -14.63 -11.38 -6.84
C ALA A 44 -14.31 -10.24 -7.82
N GLU A 45 -13.80 -10.57 -9.02
CA GLU A 45 -13.54 -9.62 -10.09
C GLU A 45 -14.82 -8.95 -10.60
N THR A 46 -15.85 -9.74 -10.90
CA THR A 46 -17.16 -9.21 -11.31
C THR A 46 -17.76 -8.28 -10.26
N ASN A 47 -17.72 -8.68 -8.99
CA ASN A 47 -18.19 -7.86 -7.88
C ASN A 47 -17.39 -6.56 -7.73
N GLN A 48 -16.07 -6.60 -7.96
CA GLN A 48 -15.22 -5.41 -7.92
C GLN A 48 -15.61 -4.43 -9.04
N GLN A 49 -15.74 -4.90 -10.28
CA GLN A 49 -16.14 -4.06 -11.41
C GLN A 49 -17.53 -3.44 -11.22
N GLN A 50 -18.51 -4.21 -10.70
CA GLN A 50 -19.84 -3.70 -10.39
C GLN A 50 -19.80 -2.60 -9.33
N LYS A 51 -19.02 -2.78 -8.25
CA LYS A 51 -18.83 -1.76 -7.22
C LYS A 51 -18.19 -0.50 -7.79
N TRP A 52 -17.24 -0.62 -8.70
CA TRP A 52 -16.61 0.52 -9.35
C TRP A 52 -17.59 1.26 -10.27
N SER A 53 -18.39 0.53 -11.05
CA SER A 53 -19.48 1.14 -11.83
C SER A 53 -20.43 1.90 -10.93
N GLN A 54 -20.90 1.28 -9.85
CA GLN A 54 -21.80 1.94 -8.90
C GLN A 54 -21.17 3.20 -8.31
N LYS A 55 -19.89 3.16 -7.90
CA LYS A 55 -19.17 4.35 -7.41
C LYS A 55 -19.16 5.47 -8.45
N TYR A 56 -18.83 5.17 -9.70
CA TYR A 56 -18.88 6.15 -10.78
C TYR A 56 -20.31 6.72 -10.94
N ASP A 57 -21.31 5.85 -10.95
CA ASP A 57 -22.70 6.21 -11.22
C ASP A 57 -23.34 7.00 -10.07
N THR A 58 -23.02 6.71 -8.80
CA THR A 58 -23.69 7.29 -7.64
C THR A 58 -22.91 8.35 -6.88
N ILE A 59 -21.57 8.26 -6.84
CA ILE A 59 -20.75 9.15 -6.02
C ILE A 59 -20.35 10.39 -6.79
N LEU A 60 -20.03 10.24 -8.07
CA LEU A 60 -19.59 11.38 -8.88
C LEU A 60 -20.75 12.26 -9.31
N SER A 61 -20.56 13.57 -9.11
CA SER A 61 -21.42 14.63 -9.62
C SER A 61 -21.47 14.64 -11.16
N LYS A 62 -22.43 15.38 -11.73
CA LYS A 62 -22.53 15.51 -13.20
C LYS A 62 -21.31 16.23 -13.76
N GLU A 63 -20.78 17.18 -13.01
CA GLU A 63 -19.60 17.97 -13.33
C GLU A 63 -18.34 17.08 -13.37
N GLU A 64 -18.16 16.21 -12.37
CA GLU A 64 -17.03 15.24 -12.34
C GLU A 64 -17.12 14.23 -13.49
N LYS A 65 -18.32 13.71 -13.79
CA LYS A 65 -18.54 12.81 -14.94
C LYS A 65 -18.29 13.48 -16.29
N ALA A 66 -18.41 14.80 -16.36
CA ALA A 66 -18.05 15.57 -17.56
C ALA A 66 -16.53 15.82 -17.66
N MET A 67 -15.80 15.75 -16.54
CA MET A 67 -14.34 15.93 -16.51
C MET A 67 -13.57 14.67 -16.90
N PHE A 68 -14.05 13.49 -16.49
CA PHE A 68 -13.39 12.23 -16.84
C PHE A 68 -14.36 11.10 -17.15
N SER A 69 -13.97 10.28 -18.13
CA SER A 69 -14.74 9.14 -18.61
C SER A 69 -14.78 8.01 -17.58
N LYS A 70 -15.73 7.09 -17.77
CA LYS A 70 -15.82 5.87 -16.95
C LYS A 70 -14.55 5.03 -17.04
N ASP A 71 -13.93 4.96 -18.22
CA ASP A 71 -12.68 4.23 -18.42
C ASP A 71 -11.53 4.87 -17.66
N GLN A 72 -11.44 6.20 -17.64
CA GLN A 72 -10.45 6.92 -16.83
C GLN A 72 -10.66 6.71 -15.32
N PHE A 73 -11.91 6.62 -14.87
CA PHE A 73 -12.21 6.25 -13.48
C PHE A 73 -11.77 4.82 -13.16
N PHE A 74 -12.05 3.85 -14.04
CA PHE A 74 -11.63 2.47 -13.87
C PHE A 74 -10.11 2.34 -13.86
N TRP A 75 -9.42 3.09 -14.73
CA TRP A 75 -7.97 3.19 -14.72
C TRP A 75 -7.45 3.75 -13.39
N ALA A 76 -8.06 4.81 -12.85
CA ALA A 76 -7.66 5.38 -11.56
C ALA A 76 -7.87 4.37 -10.41
N MET A 77 -8.98 3.63 -10.43
CA MET A 77 -9.22 2.55 -9.46
C MET A 77 -8.19 1.43 -9.59
N GLU A 78 -7.80 1.04 -10.80
CA GLU A 78 -6.73 0.08 -11.03
C GLU A 78 -5.40 0.58 -10.47
N ALA A 79 -5.04 1.84 -10.73
CA ALA A 79 -3.83 2.45 -10.21
C ALA A 79 -3.79 2.42 -8.67
N VAL A 80 -4.89 2.80 -8.01
CA VAL A 80 -4.99 2.73 -6.54
C VAL A 80 -4.84 1.30 -6.03
N HIS A 81 -5.53 0.32 -6.65
CA HIS A 81 -5.46 -1.06 -6.20
C HIS A 81 -4.12 -1.75 -6.44
N SER A 82 -3.36 -1.31 -7.44
CA SER A 82 -2.06 -1.90 -7.82
C SER A 82 -0.86 -1.17 -7.23
N ARG A 83 -1.00 0.10 -6.81
CA ARG A 83 0.14 0.94 -6.41
C ARG A 83 0.00 1.68 -5.08
N ALA A 84 -1.21 1.80 -4.53
CA ALA A 84 -1.37 2.50 -3.26
C ALA A 84 -0.87 1.65 -2.08
N PHE A 85 -0.20 2.29 -1.14
CA PHE A 85 0.21 1.71 0.12
C PHE A 85 -0.84 2.02 1.18
N LYS A 86 -1.38 0.96 1.79
CA LYS A 86 -2.34 1.07 2.91
C LYS A 86 -1.58 0.93 4.22
N GLY A 87 -1.72 1.91 5.11
CA GLY A 87 -1.05 1.89 6.41
C GLY A 87 -1.64 2.90 7.39
N SER A 88 -1.26 2.78 8.65
CA SER A 88 -1.59 3.77 9.68
C SER A 88 -0.50 4.85 9.68
N PHE A 89 -0.71 5.95 8.96
CA PHE A 89 0.27 7.02 8.80
C PHE A 89 0.06 8.18 9.82
N GLY A 90 -0.36 7.85 11.04
CA GLY A 90 -0.67 8.81 12.10
C GLY A 90 0.42 8.94 13.16
N LEU A 91 0.57 10.15 13.71
CA LEU A 91 1.58 10.53 14.72
C LEU A 91 1.41 9.79 16.07
N LEU A 92 0.27 9.14 16.30
CA LEU A 92 -0.09 8.51 17.56
C LEU A 92 -0.89 7.23 17.28
N LYS A 93 -0.29 6.04 17.44
CA LYS A 93 -1.09 4.86 17.80
C LYS A 93 -0.39 4.02 18.85
N ASN A 94 -1.17 3.74 19.90
CA ASN A 94 -0.87 2.82 20.99
C ASN A 94 -0.62 1.41 20.46
N ASN A 95 0.41 0.80 21.03
CA ASN A 95 0.73 -0.61 20.91
C ASN A 95 -0.49 -1.44 21.29
N ASN A 96 -1.05 -2.19 20.34
CA ASN A 96 -1.64 -3.52 20.57
C ASN A 96 -1.86 -4.17 19.19
N GLY A 97 -0.93 -5.02 18.81
CA GLY A 97 -0.97 -5.81 17.57
C GLY A 97 0.42 -5.95 16.96
N ASP A 98 1.20 -6.90 17.50
CA ASP A 98 2.41 -7.53 16.97
C ASP A 98 2.96 -7.02 15.62
N ASP A 99 4.01 -6.21 15.67
CA ASP A 99 5.40 -6.66 15.39
C ASP A 99 6.33 -5.43 15.38
N GLY A 100 7.20 -5.33 16.39
CA GLY A 100 8.33 -4.40 16.41
C GLY A 100 7.99 -2.96 16.82
N ILE A 101 8.23 -2.64 18.10
CA ILE A 101 8.34 -1.26 18.57
C ILE A 101 9.47 -0.59 17.78
N SER A 102 9.15 0.32 16.86
CA SER A 102 10.14 1.22 16.27
C SER A 102 10.59 2.19 17.37
N LEU A 103 11.65 1.80 18.08
CA LEU A 103 12.31 2.53 19.17
C LEU A 103 12.77 3.95 18.79
N LYS A 104 12.66 4.33 17.51
CA LYS A 104 12.97 5.68 17.01
C LYS A 104 11.85 6.70 17.27
N ALA A 105 10.61 6.27 17.51
CA ALA A 105 9.53 7.17 17.96
C ALA A 105 9.64 7.55 19.44
N ILE A 106 10.43 6.81 20.23
CA ILE A 106 10.57 7.04 21.69
C ILE A 106 11.34 8.35 21.99
N GLY A 107 12.11 8.87 21.03
CA GLY A 107 12.80 10.15 21.19
C GLY A 107 11.86 11.34 21.43
N SER A 108 10.60 11.29 20.98
CA SER A 108 9.65 12.40 21.13
C SER A 108 8.65 12.24 22.29
N ILE A 109 8.53 11.05 22.89
CA ILE A 109 7.64 10.77 24.03
C ILE A 109 8.42 10.70 25.35
N ALA A 110 9.75 10.53 25.29
CA ALA A 110 10.60 10.59 26.47
C ALA A 110 10.47 11.92 27.23
N PRO A 111 10.40 13.12 26.59
CA PRO A 111 10.29 14.38 27.33
C PRO A 111 8.98 14.54 28.12
N PRO A 112 7.78 14.24 27.57
CA PRO A 112 6.53 14.27 28.34
C PRO A 112 6.50 13.25 29.49
N ILE A 113 7.02 12.03 29.28
CA ILE A 113 7.04 10.99 30.31
C ILE A 113 8.05 11.33 31.42
N LEU A 114 9.25 11.81 31.06
CA LEU A 114 10.20 12.31 32.06
C LEU A 114 9.63 13.52 32.81
N ALA A 115 8.98 14.45 32.12
CA ALA A 115 8.35 15.62 32.75
C ALA A 115 7.23 15.21 33.71
N ALA A 116 6.42 14.19 33.38
CA ALA A 116 5.41 13.63 34.26
C ALA A 116 6.03 12.94 35.49
N ILE A 117 7.12 12.18 35.32
CA ILE A 117 7.84 11.53 36.43
C ILE A 117 8.48 12.58 37.34
N VAL A 118 9.17 13.57 36.78
CA VAL A 118 9.80 14.68 37.54
C VAL A 118 8.73 15.51 38.25
N GLY A 119 7.63 15.85 37.57
CA GLY A 119 6.49 16.55 38.16
C GLY A 119 5.82 15.76 39.29
N SER A 120 5.67 14.44 39.15
CA SER A 120 5.12 13.58 40.21
C SER A 120 6.03 13.49 41.43
N LYS A 121 7.35 13.46 41.24
CA LYS A 121 8.32 13.51 42.35
C LYS A 121 8.33 14.86 43.05
N ALA A 122 8.14 15.97 42.33
CA ALA A 122 7.97 17.29 42.93
C ALA A 122 6.67 17.41 43.75
N LEU A 123 5.58 16.78 43.28
CA LEU A 123 4.31 16.68 44.01
C LEU A 123 4.40 15.83 45.29
N LEU A 124 5.25 14.80 45.30
CA LEU A 124 5.42 13.90 46.44
C LEU A 124 6.48 14.38 47.45
N ASN A 125 7.38 15.28 47.04
CA ASN A 125 8.36 15.94 47.91
C ASN A 125 8.27 17.47 47.72
N PRO A 126 7.23 18.12 48.29
CA PRO A 126 7.07 19.56 48.18
C PRO A 126 8.29 20.27 48.78
N SER A 127 8.87 21.17 47.99
CA SER A 127 9.91 22.09 48.46
C SER A 127 9.30 23.06 49.47
N THR A 128 10.09 23.60 50.39
CA THR A 128 9.63 24.58 51.40
C THR A 128 9.18 25.93 50.80
N ASN A 129 9.21 26.09 49.47
CA ASN A 129 8.89 27.33 48.79
C ASN A 129 7.61 27.20 47.92
N PRO A 130 6.47 27.78 48.35
CA PRO A 130 5.15 27.57 47.73
C PRO A 130 5.00 28.15 46.31
N ASN A 131 5.97 28.95 45.84
CA ASN A 131 5.97 29.45 44.47
C ASN A 131 6.56 28.43 43.46
N ASP A 132 7.46 27.56 43.90
CA ASP A 132 8.08 26.54 43.05
C ASP A 132 7.09 25.39 42.77
N ASP A 133 6.22 25.08 43.75
CA ASP A 133 5.18 24.06 43.64
C ASP A 133 4.11 24.42 42.59
N LYS A 134 3.74 25.70 42.46
CA LYS A 134 2.76 26.15 41.45
C LYS A 134 3.27 26.01 40.02
N ILE A 135 4.56 26.29 39.81
CA ILE A 135 5.22 26.15 38.51
C ILE A 135 5.36 24.67 38.15
N ALA A 136 5.75 23.82 39.12
CA ALA A 136 5.85 22.38 38.92
C ALA A 136 4.50 21.72 38.60
N ILE A 137 3.43 22.09 39.32
CA ILE A 137 2.07 21.61 39.06
C ILE A 137 1.57 22.09 37.69
N GLY A 138 1.81 23.36 37.35
CA GLY A 138 1.46 23.91 36.03
C GLY A 138 2.13 23.16 34.88
N CYS A 139 3.44 22.88 35.00
CA CYS A 139 4.17 22.09 34.02
C CYS A 139 3.68 20.63 33.94
N GLY A 140 3.31 20.02 35.08
CA GLY A 140 2.74 18.67 35.12
C GLY A 140 1.38 18.55 34.42
N ILE A 141 0.51 19.55 34.56
CA ILE A 141 -0.78 19.61 33.86
C ILE A 141 -0.55 19.77 32.35
N ILE A 142 0.35 20.67 31.94
CA ILE A 142 0.68 20.85 30.51
C ILE A 142 1.26 19.57 29.90
N ALA A 143 2.11 18.85 30.64
CA ALA A 143 2.73 17.61 30.16
C ALA A 143 1.75 16.43 30.04
N THR A 144 0.62 16.44 30.74
CA THR A 144 -0.39 15.37 30.71
C THR A 144 -1.53 15.62 29.72
N LEU A 145 -1.68 16.85 29.21
CA LEU A 145 -2.69 17.18 28.18
C LEU A 145 -2.63 16.28 26.94
N PRO A 146 -1.45 15.95 26.36
CA PRO A 146 -1.38 15.07 25.18
C PRO A 146 -1.90 13.65 25.46
N LEU A 147 -1.71 13.13 26.68
CA LEU A 147 -2.22 11.82 27.09
C LEU A 147 -3.75 11.82 27.21
N LEU A 148 -4.32 12.90 27.78
CA LEU A 148 -5.77 13.05 27.93
C LEU A 148 -6.49 13.21 26.58
N PHE A 149 -5.91 13.97 25.66
CA PHE A 149 -6.41 14.08 24.28
C PHE A 149 -6.44 12.70 23.59
N ASN A 150 -5.38 11.90 23.73
CA ASN A 150 -5.39 10.55 23.15
C ASN A 150 -6.49 9.65 23.72
N THR A 151 -6.75 9.66 25.02
CA THR A 151 -7.82 8.83 25.61
C THR A 151 -9.23 9.27 25.23
N ILE A 152 -9.47 10.55 25.00
CA ILE A 152 -10.83 11.06 24.71
C ILE A 152 -11.18 10.92 23.22
N PHE A 153 -10.20 11.00 22.32
CA PHE A 153 -10.42 10.94 20.86
C PHE A 153 -10.18 9.56 20.22
N SER A 154 -9.77 8.53 20.97
CA SER A 154 -9.44 7.21 20.42
C SER A 154 -10.57 6.17 20.43
N ASN A 155 -11.81 6.54 20.79
CA ASN A 155 -12.91 5.57 20.94
C ASN A 155 -13.67 5.19 19.65
N ASP A 156 -13.30 5.74 18.49
CA ASP A 156 -13.82 5.28 17.19
C ASP A 156 -12.75 4.48 16.44
N GLU A 157 -12.50 3.24 16.88
CA GLU A 157 -11.72 2.26 16.11
C GLU A 157 -12.54 1.75 14.90
N LYS A 158 -12.72 2.61 13.90
CA LYS A 158 -12.69 2.14 12.50
C LYS A 158 -11.23 2.12 12.07
N ASP A 159 -10.89 1.15 11.23
CA ASP A 159 -9.58 0.99 10.60
C ASP A 159 -9.08 2.32 10.01
N ASN A 160 -8.37 3.13 10.82
CA ASN A 160 -7.83 4.46 10.48
C ASN A 160 -6.63 4.37 9.52
N SER A 161 -6.58 3.27 8.77
CA SER A 161 -5.65 3.08 7.68
C SER A 161 -6.00 4.03 6.52
N SER A 162 -5.03 4.83 6.12
CA SER A 162 -5.11 5.61 4.89
C SER A 162 -4.41 4.85 3.78
N ALA A 163 -4.87 5.06 2.55
CA ALA A 163 -4.17 4.61 1.35
C ALA A 163 -3.46 5.81 0.71
N VAL A 164 -2.17 5.69 0.42
CA VAL A 164 -1.36 6.75 -0.17
C VAL A 164 -0.61 6.24 -1.38
N MET A 165 -0.48 7.10 -2.39
CA MET A 165 0.42 6.85 -3.52
C MET A 165 1.79 7.43 -3.15
N LEU A 166 2.84 6.62 -3.26
CA LEU A 166 4.21 7.03 -2.93
C LEU A 166 5.06 7.01 -4.20
N PRO A 167 5.16 8.14 -4.94
CA PRO A 167 5.98 8.21 -6.13
C PRO A 167 7.40 7.71 -5.85
N LEU A 168 8.02 7.09 -6.86
CA LEU A 168 9.32 6.40 -6.79
C LEU A 168 9.25 5.05 -6.06
N ILE A 169 8.65 5.00 -4.87
CA ILE A 169 8.51 3.75 -4.10
C ILE A 169 7.55 2.79 -4.80
N ASP A 170 6.45 3.32 -5.35
CA ASP A 170 5.44 2.59 -6.12
C ASP A 170 5.93 2.02 -7.46
N SER A 171 7.16 2.36 -7.86
CA SER A 171 7.81 1.86 -9.07
C SER A 171 8.67 0.62 -8.81
N ALA A 172 8.93 0.28 -7.54
CA ALA A 172 9.64 -0.94 -7.17
C ALA A 172 8.71 -2.15 -7.24
N ASN A 173 9.20 -3.24 -7.82
CA ASN A 173 8.45 -4.50 -7.93
C ASN A 173 8.27 -5.18 -6.58
N HIS A 174 7.25 -6.03 -6.49
CA HIS A 174 6.97 -6.82 -5.31
C HIS A 174 7.92 -8.01 -5.14
N MET A 175 8.42 -8.22 -3.94
CA MET A 175 8.91 -9.51 -3.48
C MET A 175 8.50 -9.69 -2.02
N GLU A 176 7.71 -10.73 -1.72
CA GLU A 176 7.19 -10.96 -0.36
C GLU A 176 8.31 -11.05 0.69
N LYS A 177 9.44 -11.67 0.30
CA LYS A 177 10.62 -11.87 1.15
C LYS A 177 11.55 -10.65 1.23
N ALA A 178 11.27 -9.56 0.52
CA ALA A 178 12.06 -8.35 0.61
C ALA A 178 11.93 -7.76 2.02
N ASP A 179 13.07 -7.44 2.62
CA ASP A 179 13.18 -6.83 3.95
C ASP A 179 13.10 -5.30 3.87
N SER A 180 12.10 -4.80 3.13
CA SER A 180 11.82 -3.37 3.00
C SER A 180 10.81 -2.90 4.04
N VAL A 181 11.01 -1.72 4.60
CA VAL A 181 10.05 -1.08 5.52
C VAL A 181 9.76 0.33 5.04
N ILE A 182 8.48 0.68 4.93
CA ILE A 182 8.01 2.03 4.63
C ILE A 182 7.46 2.63 5.91
N GLU A 183 8.09 3.69 6.39
CA GLU A 183 7.67 4.42 7.60
C GLU A 183 7.33 5.86 7.24
N PHE A 184 6.27 6.40 7.84
CA PHE A 184 5.98 7.82 7.81
C PHE A 184 6.62 8.50 9.03
N ASP A 185 7.49 9.49 8.81
CA ASP A 185 8.05 10.36 9.84
C ASP A 185 7.15 11.61 9.94
N PRO A 186 6.30 11.69 10.97
CA PRO A 186 5.29 12.74 11.05
C PRO A 186 5.85 14.07 11.56
N LEU A 187 7.09 14.08 12.11
CA LEU A 187 7.77 15.32 12.49
C LEU A 187 8.40 16.01 11.28
N LYS A 188 8.83 15.21 10.30
CA LYS A 188 9.41 15.70 9.05
C LYS A 188 8.40 15.76 7.90
N ASP A 189 7.22 15.16 8.08
CA ASP A 189 6.19 15.00 7.05
C ASP A 189 6.74 14.27 5.81
N ILE A 190 7.49 13.17 6.02
CA ILE A 190 8.11 12.40 4.94
C ILE A 190 7.88 10.90 5.08
N PHE A 191 7.80 10.21 3.95
CA PHE A 191 7.88 8.75 3.89
C PHE A 191 9.34 8.32 3.69
N THR A 192 9.78 7.35 4.48
CA THR A 192 11.12 6.75 4.40
C THR A 192 11.00 5.29 3.99
N LEU A 193 11.70 4.90 2.91
CA LEU A 193 11.91 3.51 2.54
C LEU A 193 13.25 3.03 3.11
N SER A 194 13.19 2.13 4.07
CA SER A 194 14.36 1.37 4.54
C SER A 194 14.52 0.12 3.67
N VAL A 195 15.73 -0.07 3.13
CA VAL A 195 16.07 -1.16 2.21
C VAL A 195 17.05 -2.09 2.90
N GLY A 196 16.65 -3.35 3.12
CA GLY A 196 17.53 -4.37 3.63
C GLY A 196 18.26 -5.14 2.52
N SER A 197 18.95 -6.21 2.93
CA SER A 197 19.81 -7.00 2.05
C SER A 197 19.05 -7.83 1.01
N LYS A 198 17.79 -8.20 1.30
CA LYS A 198 16.95 -9.04 0.44
C LYS A 198 16.17 -8.22 -0.59
N CYS A 199 16.15 -6.90 -0.46
CA CYS A 199 15.54 -6.00 -1.42
C CYS A 199 16.32 -5.87 -2.72
N LEU A 200 17.62 -6.20 -2.75
CA LEU A 200 18.47 -6.02 -3.92
C LEU A 200 18.75 -7.38 -4.57
N VAL A 201 18.13 -7.63 -5.73
CA VAL A 201 18.26 -8.90 -6.45
C VAL A 201 19.03 -8.69 -7.73
N LYS A 202 20.06 -9.52 -7.93
CA LYS A 202 20.83 -9.56 -9.17
C LYS A 202 20.11 -10.42 -10.18
N GLU A 203 19.74 -9.84 -11.30
CA GLU A 203 19.08 -10.50 -12.42
C GLU A 203 20.00 -10.51 -13.63
N LYS A 204 20.06 -11.65 -14.31
CA LYS A 204 20.74 -11.75 -15.60
C LYS A 204 19.82 -11.21 -16.67
N THR A 205 20.30 -10.22 -17.39
CA THR A 205 19.65 -9.73 -18.61
C THR A 205 19.77 -10.75 -19.73
N GLU A 206 18.95 -10.59 -20.78
CA GLU A 206 19.00 -11.42 -21.99
C GLU A 206 20.39 -11.44 -22.64
N ASN A 207 21.17 -10.37 -22.46
CA ASN A 207 22.53 -10.25 -22.99
C ASN A 207 23.60 -10.86 -22.07
N GLY A 208 23.21 -11.55 -21.00
CA GLY A 208 24.11 -12.14 -20.01
C GLY A 208 24.69 -11.16 -18.99
N ASN A 209 24.41 -9.85 -19.10
CA ASN A 209 24.85 -8.85 -18.13
C ASN A 209 24.04 -8.94 -16.84
N GLU A 210 24.67 -8.72 -15.69
CA GLU A 210 23.97 -8.59 -14.39
C GLU A 210 23.40 -7.18 -14.23
N LYS A 211 22.12 -7.08 -13.86
CA LYS A 211 21.51 -5.85 -13.34
C LYS A 211 21.04 -6.11 -11.91
N THR A 212 21.18 -5.12 -11.05
CA THR A 212 20.59 -5.16 -9.71
C THR A 212 19.25 -4.44 -9.75
N GLN A 213 18.19 -5.13 -9.34
CA GLN A 213 16.86 -4.56 -9.20
C GLN A 213 16.48 -4.42 -7.73
N LEU A 214 15.84 -3.29 -7.41
CA LEU A 214 15.23 -3.05 -6.11
C LEU A 214 13.81 -3.63 -6.08
N TYR A 215 13.56 -4.47 -5.09
CA TYR A 215 12.27 -5.02 -4.74
C TYR A 215 11.83 -4.50 -3.37
N VAL A 216 10.51 -4.36 -3.20
CA VAL A 216 9.88 -4.05 -1.91
C VAL A 216 8.80 -5.07 -1.61
N SER A 217 8.52 -5.29 -0.33
CA SER A 217 7.38 -6.09 0.09
C SER A 217 6.13 -5.24 0.11
N TYR A 218 5.07 -5.73 -0.54
CA TYR A 218 3.72 -5.16 -0.44
C TYR A 218 2.95 -5.79 0.75
N GLY A 219 3.65 -6.57 1.59
CA GLY A 219 3.09 -7.43 2.63
C GLY A 219 2.81 -8.85 2.13
N GLY A 220 2.34 -9.72 3.04
CA GLY A 220 1.90 -11.08 2.70
C GLY A 220 0.61 -11.04 1.90
N LYS A 221 0.70 -11.20 0.58
CA LYS A 221 -0.42 -11.14 -0.37
C LYS A 221 -0.77 -12.54 -0.86
N LYS A 222 -2.06 -12.87 -0.83
CA LYS A 222 -2.56 -14.14 -1.39
C LYS A 222 -2.53 -14.09 -2.92
N ASP A 223 -2.35 -15.25 -3.56
CA ASP A 223 -2.43 -15.40 -5.01
C ASP A 223 -3.69 -14.76 -5.61
N THR A 224 -4.84 -14.87 -4.93
CA THR A 224 -6.09 -14.24 -5.36
C THR A 224 -5.97 -12.73 -5.46
N GLU A 225 -5.32 -12.09 -4.50
CA GLU A 225 -5.15 -10.63 -4.47
C GLU A 225 -4.11 -10.17 -5.49
N LEU A 226 -2.99 -10.91 -5.59
CA LEU A 226 -1.93 -10.64 -6.56
C LEU A 226 -2.45 -10.73 -8.00
N LEU A 227 -3.15 -11.81 -8.34
CA LEU A 227 -3.69 -12.00 -9.68
C LEU A 227 -4.82 -11.01 -10.00
N LEU A 228 -5.70 -10.74 -9.02
CA LEU A 228 -6.83 -9.83 -9.20
C LEU A 228 -6.39 -8.38 -9.43
N ASN A 229 -5.45 -7.88 -8.62
CA ASN A 229 -5.14 -6.45 -8.57
C ASN A 229 -3.80 -6.08 -9.22
N TYR A 230 -2.83 -7.00 -9.24
CA TYR A 230 -1.47 -6.71 -9.67
C TYR A 230 -1.05 -7.45 -10.95
N GLY A 231 -1.71 -8.57 -11.28
CA GLY A 231 -1.47 -9.30 -12.51
C GLY A 231 -0.25 -10.22 -12.50
N PHE A 232 0.19 -10.66 -11.32
CA PHE A 232 1.28 -11.63 -11.17
C PHE A 232 1.00 -12.60 -10.01
N LEU A 233 1.89 -13.58 -9.81
CA LEU A 233 1.91 -14.50 -8.66
C LEU A 233 3.30 -14.49 -8.02
N ASN A 234 3.41 -14.75 -6.72
CA ASN A 234 4.72 -14.78 -6.04
C ASN A 234 5.63 -15.88 -6.60
N ASP A 235 6.93 -15.62 -6.71
CA ASP A 235 7.92 -16.57 -7.22
C ASP A 235 7.55 -17.17 -8.61
N PHE A 236 6.72 -16.46 -9.39
CA PHE A 236 6.33 -16.88 -10.73
C PHE A 236 6.99 -15.97 -11.77
N VAL A 237 7.91 -16.56 -12.53
CA VAL A 237 8.56 -15.89 -13.66
C VAL A 237 8.17 -16.63 -14.92
N VAL A 238 7.55 -15.92 -15.87
CA VAL A 238 7.37 -16.44 -17.22
C VAL A 238 8.73 -16.38 -17.90
N GLY A 239 9.47 -17.49 -17.88
CA GLY A 239 10.79 -17.56 -18.49
C GLY A 239 10.73 -17.18 -19.97
N SER A 240 11.72 -16.42 -20.44
CA SER A 240 11.90 -16.07 -21.86
C SER A 240 11.99 -17.31 -22.76
N GLU A 241 12.48 -18.43 -22.22
CA GLU A 241 12.48 -19.74 -22.90
C GLU A 241 11.06 -20.26 -23.20
N LYS A 242 10.06 -19.93 -22.37
CA LYS A 242 8.67 -20.37 -22.56
C LYS A 242 7.88 -19.47 -23.52
N THR A 243 8.33 -18.23 -23.75
CA THR A 243 7.66 -17.26 -24.63
C THR A 243 8.36 -17.10 -25.97
N GLY A 244 9.64 -17.47 -26.08
CA GLY A 244 10.45 -17.39 -27.30
C GLY A 244 10.67 -15.96 -27.81
N LYS A 245 10.31 -14.94 -27.03
CA LYS A 245 10.45 -13.50 -27.35
C LYS A 245 10.75 -12.69 -26.09
N SER A 246 11.51 -11.62 -26.25
CA SER A 246 11.84 -10.64 -25.21
C SER A 246 10.58 -9.95 -24.69
N ALA A 247 10.49 -9.73 -23.38
CA ALA A 247 9.34 -9.08 -22.72
C ALA A 247 9.10 -7.63 -23.20
N ASN A 248 10.06 -7.03 -23.92
CA ASN A 248 9.98 -5.66 -24.43
C ASN A 248 9.21 -5.56 -25.76
N GLU A 249 8.91 -6.67 -26.43
CA GLU A 249 7.93 -6.73 -27.51
C GLU A 249 6.61 -7.27 -26.93
N ALA A 250 5.85 -6.40 -26.28
CA ALA A 250 4.52 -6.72 -25.78
C ALA A 250 3.50 -6.82 -26.95
N ASP A 251 3.77 -7.75 -27.85
CA ASP A 251 2.82 -8.33 -28.80
C ASP A 251 1.70 -8.99 -27.99
N ASP A 252 0.44 -8.78 -28.38
CA ASP A 252 -0.73 -9.34 -27.69
C ASP A 252 -0.61 -10.86 -27.52
N THR A 253 0.06 -11.53 -28.46
CA THR A 253 0.34 -12.97 -28.39
C THR A 253 1.26 -13.39 -27.22
N VAL A 254 2.14 -12.51 -26.75
CA VAL A 254 3.00 -12.74 -25.58
C VAL A 254 2.18 -12.59 -24.31
N ARG A 255 1.37 -11.53 -24.19
CA ARG A 255 0.50 -11.32 -23.02
C ARG A 255 -0.53 -12.43 -22.87
N ASP A 256 -1.12 -12.87 -23.96
CA ASP A 256 -2.05 -14.00 -23.96
C ASP A 256 -1.42 -15.28 -23.39
N ARG A 257 -0.14 -15.53 -23.72
CA ARG A 257 0.61 -16.65 -23.14
C ARG A 257 0.91 -16.46 -21.67
N VAL A 258 1.35 -15.26 -21.26
CA VAL A 258 1.59 -14.92 -19.85
C VAL A 258 0.34 -15.17 -19.01
N ARG A 259 -0.81 -14.65 -19.44
CA ARG A 259 -2.09 -14.80 -18.74
C ARG A 259 -2.56 -16.26 -18.67
N ARG A 260 -2.37 -17.02 -19.75
CA ARG A 260 -2.62 -18.48 -19.74
C ARG A 260 -1.80 -19.17 -18.66
N TYR A 261 -0.48 -18.92 -18.62
CA TYR A 261 0.38 -19.54 -17.61
C TYR A 261 0.07 -19.07 -16.18
N LEU A 262 -0.32 -17.80 -15.99
CA LEU A 262 -0.81 -17.30 -14.70
C LEU A 262 -2.07 -18.06 -14.26
N ALA A 263 -3.00 -18.34 -15.18
CA ALA A 263 -4.22 -19.08 -14.86
C ALA A 263 -3.92 -20.52 -14.45
N GLU A 264 -3.08 -21.21 -15.24
CA GLU A 264 -2.64 -22.59 -14.96
C GLU A 264 -1.93 -22.68 -13.61
N GLU A 265 -1.00 -21.77 -13.36
CA GLU A 265 -0.22 -21.75 -12.12
C GLU A 265 -1.11 -21.41 -10.91
N PHE A 266 -2.05 -20.48 -11.06
CA PHE A 266 -3.02 -20.15 -10.02
C PHE A 266 -3.86 -21.38 -9.64
N VAL A 267 -4.41 -22.09 -10.62
CA VAL A 267 -5.20 -23.32 -10.39
C VAL A 267 -4.33 -24.39 -9.74
N ARG A 268 -3.09 -24.57 -10.21
CA ARG A 268 -2.15 -25.58 -9.67
C ARG A 268 -1.80 -25.32 -8.21
N ARG A 269 -1.61 -24.06 -7.81
CA ARG A 269 -1.24 -23.66 -6.44
C ARG A 269 -2.41 -23.68 -5.47
N ASN A 270 -3.62 -23.63 -5.98
CA ASN A 270 -4.85 -23.50 -5.20
C ASN A 270 -5.84 -24.62 -5.61
N PRO A 271 -5.59 -25.88 -5.22
CA PRO A 271 -6.45 -27.02 -5.57
C PRO A 271 -7.83 -26.97 -4.91
#